data_AF-A0A1V9YKJ5-F1
#
_entry.id   AF-A0A1V9YKJ5-F1
#
_cell.length_a   1.000
_cell.length_b   1.000
_cell.length_c   1.000
_cell.angle_alpha   90.00
_cell.angle_beta   90.00
_cell.angle_gamma   90.00
#
_symmetry.space_group_name_H-M   'P 1'
#
loop_
_entity.id
_entity.type
_entity.pdbx_description
1 polymer ?
#
loop_
_entity_poly.entity_id
_entity_poly.type
_entity_poly.pdbx_seq_one_letter_code
_entity_poly.pdbx_strand_id
1 'polypeptide(L)'
;MASYSVEVSVQTGLLRRWAPRTLALHGQRLSLLDGAQLVDACDLPQAAATLLPSTPQGAAHIALTFPSRNCFIIEVANPSHETELLAAILGTRTTTEPKSSAWERLLNTATSVKQRAANLRNTVPSCGVAFTAVCGHLELLQQTFASVAALTPLARYKYLLDLEATYALEYRRLQSSPPISYAHLVLQMDPPSVALGITVPPEPNIAAVYCVCAFCKTELTSYNVHKLFWDQTRAHCLHCFEYNVVDLYYKNRFETTAFDQPLRDIIGQCPHRRCRHRWTLEEMHDIHLLGKSIECRGCGNWVKYETYLIAIFIQENPFIAFDTVQTVTGSYTGYLRSPREIPSDGRWSSYVAMLDAAVAVRQQTLQKFEVSSLKDRVSTALFMVRSHAPGAFPIDLVRAMNTDLAFVDKVVPFIEYWRHPTVVAAATLRYEQFMAVASKVRDCVPTVDIELIWRVHRTMHVQYIKYSRAATKRVLPPFDPRTDVATAYAKTCEVWRKQFKEPYSSYEALGSKKHSRLAARGAAIFPGVDEELHADELPYAAPIGLKTVRVAVIGTPIFDDRVRSAPSTLADPDSENTQPSSFHKDRMIE
;
A
#
# COMPACT_ATOMS: atom_id res chain seq x y z
N MET A 1 21.65 11.94 -26.73
CA MET A 1 22.94 12.50 -26.25
C MET A 1 23.00 12.20 -24.77
N ALA A 2 23.94 11.38 -24.30
CA ALA A 2 24.01 11.10 -22.87
C ALA A 2 24.34 12.38 -22.10
N SER A 3 23.48 12.65 -21.12
CA SER A 3 23.69 13.61 -20.08
C SER A 3 24.11 12.85 -18.84
N TYR A 4 25.40 12.76 -18.56
CA TYR A 4 25.84 12.27 -17.25
C TYR A 4 25.73 13.43 -16.27
N SER A 5 25.12 13.25 -15.11
CA SER A 5 25.32 14.20 -14.03
C SER A 5 25.74 13.49 -12.74
N VAL A 6 26.23 14.22 -11.75
CA VAL A 6 26.58 13.66 -10.44
C VAL A 6 26.63 14.80 -9.43
N GLU A 7 26.17 14.56 -8.21
CA GLU A 7 26.38 15.48 -7.11
C GLU A 7 27.80 15.32 -6.57
N VAL A 8 28.54 16.41 -6.55
CA VAL A 8 29.95 16.47 -6.16
C VAL A 8 30.20 17.69 -5.29
N SER A 9 31.25 17.67 -4.50
CA SER A 9 31.80 18.88 -3.89
C SER A 9 32.87 19.42 -4.82
N VAL A 10 32.80 20.70 -5.19
CA VAL A 10 33.82 21.32 -6.05
C VAL A 10 34.46 22.49 -5.33
N GLN A 11 35.79 22.55 -5.42
CA GLN A 11 36.55 23.68 -4.91
C GLN A 11 36.50 24.81 -5.93
N THR A 12 35.83 25.93 -5.59
CA THR A 12 35.65 27.07 -6.50
C THR A 12 36.15 28.39 -5.89
N GLY A 13 36.58 29.32 -6.77
CA GLY A 13 37.00 30.67 -6.40
C GLY A 13 38.43 30.81 -5.86
N LEU A 14 38.90 32.07 -5.72
CA LEU A 14 40.23 32.43 -5.21
C LEU A 14 40.50 31.88 -3.80
N LEU A 15 39.44 31.73 -2.99
CA LEU A 15 39.51 31.27 -1.61
C LEU A 15 39.40 29.74 -1.45
N ARG A 16 39.32 28.98 -2.55
CA ARG A 16 39.37 27.51 -2.53
C ARG A 16 38.39 26.85 -1.54
N ARG A 17 37.15 27.35 -1.48
CA ARG A 17 36.10 26.76 -0.63
C ARG A 17 35.39 25.63 -1.36
N TRP A 18 35.08 24.57 -0.63
CA TRP A 18 34.25 23.47 -1.12
C TRP A 18 32.77 23.87 -1.11
N ALA A 19 32.08 23.62 -2.22
CA ALA A 19 30.65 23.81 -2.33
C ALA A 19 30.01 22.59 -3.00
N PRO A 20 28.85 22.11 -2.51
CA PRO A 20 28.10 21.07 -3.19
C PRO A 20 27.55 21.62 -4.51
N ARG A 21 27.73 20.86 -5.59
CA ARG A 21 27.35 21.21 -6.95
C ARG A 21 26.84 19.97 -7.69
N THR A 22 26.04 20.19 -8.72
CA THR A 22 25.73 19.14 -9.70
C THR A 22 26.63 19.35 -10.91
N LEU A 23 27.50 18.39 -11.16
CA LEU A 23 28.32 18.36 -12.37
C LEU A 23 27.52 17.61 -13.43
N ALA A 24 27.28 18.23 -14.58
CA ALA A 24 26.46 17.74 -15.68
C ALA A 24 27.26 17.77 -16.98
N LEU A 25 27.60 16.60 -17.49
CA LEU A 25 28.30 16.36 -18.73
C LEU A 25 27.30 16.06 -19.84
N HIS A 26 27.18 16.96 -20.80
CA HIS A 26 26.37 16.81 -22.02
C HIS A 26 27.29 16.75 -23.24
N GLY A 27 27.45 15.55 -23.80
CA GLY A 27 28.41 15.33 -24.89
C GLY A 27 29.83 15.68 -24.44
N GLN A 28 30.43 16.69 -25.06
CA GLN A 28 31.78 17.16 -24.72
C GLN A 28 31.78 18.35 -23.74
N ARG A 29 30.61 18.80 -23.28
CA ARG A 29 30.47 19.98 -22.42
C ARG A 29 30.19 19.59 -20.98
N LEU A 30 31.09 19.93 -20.08
CA LEU A 30 30.96 19.79 -18.64
C LEU A 30 30.40 21.08 -18.05
N SER A 31 29.20 21.00 -17.48
CA SER A 31 28.51 22.10 -16.81
C SER A 31 28.53 21.89 -15.30
N LEU A 32 28.76 22.95 -14.53
CA LEU A 32 28.67 22.95 -13.08
C LEU A 32 27.44 23.75 -12.67
N LEU A 33 26.53 23.12 -11.95
CA LEU A 33 25.23 23.68 -11.58
C LEU A 33 25.13 23.86 -10.05
N ASP A 34 24.50 24.95 -9.62
CA ASP A 34 24.02 25.14 -8.24
C ASP A 34 22.49 25.09 -8.27
N GLY A 35 21.92 23.92 -7.95
CA GLY A 35 20.52 23.64 -8.22
C GLY A 35 20.24 23.62 -9.73
N ALA A 36 19.47 24.60 -10.22
CA ALA A 36 19.16 24.77 -11.65
C ALA A 36 20.00 25.86 -12.32
N GLN A 37 20.80 26.60 -11.56
CA GLN A 37 21.58 27.72 -12.09
C GLN A 37 22.95 27.23 -12.58
N LEU A 38 23.31 27.59 -13.81
CA LEU A 38 24.64 27.36 -14.35
C LEU A 38 25.66 28.25 -13.66
N VAL A 39 26.63 27.63 -12.98
CA VAL A 39 27.74 28.30 -12.28
C VAL A 39 28.94 28.45 -13.22
N ASP A 40 29.32 27.37 -13.90
CA ASP A 40 30.39 27.38 -14.90
C ASP A 40 30.14 26.29 -15.95
N ALA A 41 30.78 26.39 -17.11
CA ALA A 41 30.81 25.35 -18.11
C ALA A 41 32.13 25.36 -18.88
N CYS A 42 32.60 24.17 -19.24
CA CYS A 42 33.85 23.97 -19.94
C CYS A 42 33.76 22.79 -20.90
N ASP A 43 34.53 22.84 -21.98
CA ASP A 43 34.56 21.77 -22.98
C ASP A 43 35.70 20.80 -22.66
N LEU A 44 35.38 19.51 -22.52
CA LEU A 44 36.28 18.42 -22.14
C LEU A 44 37.38 18.02 -23.15
N PRO A 45 37.30 18.28 -24.48
CA PRO A 45 38.37 17.90 -25.39
C PRO A 45 39.73 18.47 -24.96
N GLN A 46 39.71 19.64 -24.34
CA GLN A 46 40.89 20.34 -23.88
C GLN A 46 41.29 19.98 -22.42
N ALA A 47 40.48 19.22 -21.68
CA ALA A 47 40.68 18.98 -20.24
C ALA A 47 41.52 17.73 -19.92
N ALA A 48 42.57 17.86 -19.11
CA ALA A 48 43.26 16.71 -18.52
C ALA A 48 42.63 16.33 -17.18
N ALA A 49 42.19 15.09 -17.03
CA ALA A 49 41.65 14.56 -15.77
C ALA A 49 42.71 13.70 -15.07
N THR A 50 43.00 13.98 -13.80
CA THR A 50 43.98 13.25 -13.00
C THR A 50 43.40 12.90 -11.65
N LEU A 51 43.59 11.65 -11.20
CA LEU A 51 43.26 11.23 -9.85
C LEU A 51 44.28 11.84 -8.87
N LEU A 52 43.79 12.49 -7.82
CA LEU A 52 44.61 12.98 -6.73
C LEU A 52 44.64 11.96 -5.57
N PRO A 53 45.70 11.97 -4.73
CA PRO A 53 45.77 11.10 -3.57
C PRO A 53 44.56 11.31 -2.65
N SER A 54 43.96 10.21 -2.19
CA SER A 54 42.84 10.24 -1.25
C SER A 54 43.22 10.98 0.03
N THR A 55 42.29 11.76 0.58
CA THR A 55 42.52 12.43 1.86
C THR A 55 42.46 11.44 3.02
N PRO A 56 42.97 11.78 4.22
CA PRO A 56 42.84 10.94 5.42
C PRO A 56 41.39 10.60 5.81
N GLN A 57 40.42 11.31 5.25
CA GLN A 57 38.97 11.13 5.46
C GLN A 57 38.33 10.17 4.44
N GLY A 58 39.13 9.60 3.53
CA GLY A 58 38.67 8.61 2.54
C GLY A 58 37.91 9.18 1.34
N ALA A 59 37.84 10.51 1.22
CA ALA A 59 37.24 11.16 0.06
C ALA A 59 38.20 11.15 -1.13
N ALA A 60 37.66 10.85 -2.30
CA ALA A 60 38.41 10.68 -3.52
C ALA A 60 38.32 11.94 -4.39
N HIS A 61 39.45 12.38 -4.93
CA HIS A 61 39.59 13.69 -5.55
C HIS A 61 40.01 13.56 -7.01
N ILE A 62 39.30 14.22 -7.92
CA ILE A 62 39.63 14.32 -9.33
C ILE A 62 40.02 15.75 -9.64
N ALA A 63 41.24 15.94 -10.16
CA ALA A 63 41.70 17.21 -10.71
C ALA A 63 41.38 17.29 -12.21
N LEU A 64 40.59 18.29 -12.60
CA LEU A 64 40.39 18.66 -14.00
C LEU A 64 41.21 19.90 -14.33
N THR A 65 42.14 19.76 -15.28
CA THR A 65 43.08 20.81 -15.66
C THR A 65 42.79 21.25 -17.08
N PHE A 66 42.63 22.56 -17.31
CA PHE A 66 42.29 23.13 -18.61
C PHE A 66 43.44 24.04 -19.09
N PRO A 67 43.76 24.08 -20.40
CA PRO A 67 44.85 24.90 -20.94
C PRO A 67 44.67 26.40 -20.71
N SER A 68 43.43 26.86 -20.64
CA SER A 68 43.07 28.29 -20.61
C SER A 68 42.44 28.74 -19.28
N ARG A 69 42.31 27.84 -18.28
CA ARG A 69 41.56 28.11 -17.05
C ARG A 69 42.16 27.41 -15.82
N ASN A 70 41.74 27.85 -14.64
CA ASN A 70 42.10 27.25 -13.37
C ASN A 70 41.65 25.78 -13.28
N CYS A 71 42.42 24.99 -12.54
CA CYS A 71 42.11 23.59 -12.24
C CYS A 71 40.89 23.50 -11.31
N PHE A 72 39.93 22.60 -11.62
CA PHE A 72 38.88 22.21 -10.69
C PHE A 72 39.32 20.98 -9.92
N ILE A 73 39.14 21.02 -8.61
CA ILE A 73 39.23 19.83 -7.77
C ILE A 73 37.82 19.43 -7.42
N ILE A 74 37.47 18.20 -7.81
CA ILE A 74 36.17 17.58 -7.59
C ILE A 74 36.36 16.52 -6.51
N GLU A 75 35.61 16.62 -5.44
CA GLU A 75 35.50 15.61 -4.41
C GLU A 75 34.26 14.76 -4.66
N VAL A 76 34.47 13.46 -4.77
CA VAL A 76 33.42 12.47 -5.00
C VAL A 76 33.25 11.65 -3.72
N ALA A 77 32.07 11.73 -3.12
CA ALA A 77 31.78 11.07 -1.84
C ALA A 77 31.73 9.54 -1.91
N ASN A 78 31.61 8.96 -3.11
CA ASN A 78 31.52 7.53 -3.33
C ASN A 78 32.59 7.06 -4.35
N PRO A 79 33.52 6.15 -3.97
CA PRO A 79 34.55 5.63 -4.88
C PRO A 79 34.01 4.98 -6.17
N SER A 80 32.79 4.44 -6.16
CA SER A 80 32.18 3.90 -7.38
C SER A 80 31.84 5.01 -8.39
N HIS A 81 31.34 6.15 -7.90
CA HIS A 81 31.05 7.32 -8.74
C HIS A 81 32.32 8.01 -9.22
N GLU A 82 33.45 7.88 -8.51
CA GLU A 82 34.74 8.41 -8.94
C GLU A 82 35.22 7.71 -10.22
N THR A 83 35.17 6.38 -10.22
CA THR A 83 35.57 5.57 -11.38
C THR A 83 34.65 5.84 -12.57
N GLU A 84 33.34 5.93 -12.33
CA GLU A 84 32.33 6.27 -13.36
C GLU A 84 32.51 7.69 -13.90
N LEU A 85 32.72 8.69 -13.03
CA LEU A 85 32.93 10.08 -13.44
C LEU A 85 34.23 10.22 -14.25
N LEU A 86 35.31 9.58 -13.82
CA LEU A 86 36.58 9.60 -14.53
C LEU A 86 36.46 8.91 -15.89
N ALA A 87 35.81 7.74 -15.95
CA ALA A 87 35.54 7.04 -17.19
C ALA A 87 34.65 7.85 -18.14
N ALA A 88 33.62 8.54 -17.62
CA ALA A 88 32.77 9.42 -18.40
C ALA A 88 33.57 10.61 -18.97
N ILE A 89 34.39 11.28 -18.14
CA ILE A 89 35.23 12.39 -18.59
C ILE A 89 36.21 11.93 -19.68
N LEU A 90 36.90 10.81 -19.46
CA LEU A 90 37.90 10.29 -20.41
C LEU A 90 37.25 9.75 -21.69
N GLY A 91 36.08 9.11 -21.59
CA GLY A 91 35.36 8.52 -22.72
C GLY A 91 34.80 9.54 -23.70
N THR A 92 34.47 10.76 -23.26
CA THR A 92 33.99 11.83 -24.15
C THR A 92 34.99 12.27 -25.23
N ARG A 93 36.26 11.88 -25.09
CA ARG A 93 37.33 12.19 -26.04
C ARG A 93 37.34 11.26 -27.27
N THR A 94 36.74 10.08 -27.21
CA THR A 94 36.95 9.05 -28.24
C THR A 94 35.71 8.30 -28.73
N THR A 95 34.51 8.49 -28.17
CA THR A 95 33.36 7.66 -28.55
C THR A 95 32.11 8.46 -28.93
N THR A 96 31.64 8.26 -30.17
CA THR A 96 30.20 8.15 -30.43
C THR A 96 29.68 6.97 -29.60
N GLU A 97 28.99 7.25 -28.50
CA GLU A 97 28.44 6.20 -27.64
C GLU A 97 27.58 5.22 -28.46
N PRO A 98 27.64 3.91 -28.18
CA PRO A 98 26.56 3.03 -28.57
C PRO A 98 25.30 3.57 -27.89
N LYS A 99 24.26 3.86 -28.69
CA LYS A 99 22.93 4.21 -28.16
C LYS A 99 22.44 3.00 -27.36
N SER A 100 22.65 2.98 -26.05
CA SER A 100 22.04 1.96 -25.20
C SER A 100 20.53 2.07 -25.34
N SER A 101 19.88 0.95 -25.64
CA SER A 101 18.42 0.92 -25.78
C SER A 101 17.77 1.31 -24.45
N ALA A 102 16.52 1.83 -24.45
CA ALA A 102 15.80 2.08 -23.20
C ALA A 102 15.78 0.83 -22.31
N TRP A 103 15.53 -0.33 -22.92
CA TRP A 103 15.58 -1.62 -22.24
C TRP A 103 16.90 -1.88 -21.49
N GLU A 104 18.05 -1.68 -22.15
CA GLU A 104 19.36 -1.83 -21.50
C GLU A 104 19.55 -0.85 -20.35
N ARG A 105 19.12 0.42 -20.51
CA ARG A 105 19.19 1.42 -19.43
C ARG A 105 18.39 0.95 -18.21
N LEU A 106 17.18 0.43 -18.41
CA LEU A 106 16.32 -0.09 -17.34
C LEU A 106 16.93 -1.32 -16.63
N LEU A 107 17.53 -2.24 -17.38
CA LEU A 107 18.22 -3.41 -16.81
C LEU A 107 19.52 -3.05 -16.09
N ASN A 108 20.24 -2.04 -16.58
CA ASN A 108 21.42 -1.50 -15.91
C ASN A 108 21.05 -0.91 -14.55
N THR A 109 19.91 -0.22 -14.42
CA THR A 109 19.42 0.24 -13.10
C THR A 109 19.23 -0.90 -12.12
N ALA A 110 18.59 -2.00 -12.54
CA ALA A 110 18.41 -3.18 -11.70
C ALA A 110 19.77 -3.81 -11.29
N THR A 111 20.73 -3.84 -12.22
CA THR A 111 22.08 -4.33 -11.98
C THR A 111 22.83 -3.46 -10.97
N SER A 112 22.79 -2.14 -11.12
CA SER A 112 23.39 -1.18 -10.19
C SER A 112 22.77 -1.28 -8.80
N VAL A 113 21.44 -1.40 -8.69
CA VAL A 113 20.76 -1.63 -7.40
C VAL A 113 21.29 -2.89 -6.72
N LYS A 114 21.43 -4.00 -7.45
CA LYS A 114 21.98 -5.24 -6.89
C LYS A 114 23.42 -5.08 -6.42
N GLN A 115 24.26 -4.42 -7.21
CA GLN A 115 25.67 -4.19 -6.86
C GLN A 115 25.80 -3.32 -5.61
N ARG A 116 25.03 -2.23 -5.51
CA ARG A 116 25.05 -1.36 -4.33
C ARG A 116 24.53 -2.07 -3.09
N ALA A 117 23.43 -2.81 -3.21
CA ALA A 117 22.87 -3.59 -2.11
C ALA A 117 23.81 -4.73 -1.62
N ALA A 118 24.65 -5.29 -2.50
CA ALA A 118 25.64 -6.30 -2.10
C ALA A 118 26.60 -5.77 -1.01
N ASN A 119 26.93 -4.48 -1.05
CA ASN A 119 27.79 -3.83 -0.06
C ASN A 119 27.09 -3.62 1.30
N LEU A 120 25.77 -3.76 1.35
CA LEU A 120 24.94 -3.52 2.53
C LEU A 120 24.34 -4.80 3.13
N ARG A 121 24.58 -5.98 2.53
CA ARG A 121 23.94 -7.27 2.86
C ARG A 121 24.00 -7.69 4.33
N ASN A 122 25.00 -7.22 5.09
CA ASN A 122 25.13 -7.58 6.50
C ASN A 122 24.15 -6.82 7.42
N THR A 123 23.35 -5.89 6.90
CA THR A 123 22.50 -5.00 7.72
C THR A 123 21.01 -5.31 7.67
N VAL A 124 20.55 -6.10 6.68
CA VAL A 124 19.11 -6.37 6.48
C VAL A 124 18.88 -7.87 6.27
N PRO A 125 17.96 -8.50 7.03
CA PRO A 125 17.66 -9.93 6.87
C PRO A 125 16.98 -10.21 5.52
N SER A 126 17.22 -11.39 4.96
CA SER A 126 16.53 -11.79 3.72
C SER A 126 15.07 -12.16 3.98
N CYS A 127 14.19 -11.81 3.04
CA CYS A 127 12.77 -12.12 3.12
C CYS A 127 12.41 -13.54 2.66
N GLY A 128 13.32 -14.23 1.94
CA GLY A 128 13.08 -15.60 1.46
C GLY A 128 12.09 -15.71 0.29
N VAL A 129 11.61 -14.60 -0.28
CA VAL A 129 10.74 -14.62 -1.47
C VAL A 129 11.53 -15.15 -2.67
N ALA A 130 11.07 -16.28 -3.22
CA ALA A 130 11.71 -16.91 -4.38
C ALA A 130 11.28 -16.26 -5.70
N PHE A 131 12.18 -16.26 -6.69
CA PHE A 131 11.88 -15.80 -8.05
C PHE A 131 10.65 -16.50 -8.65
N THR A 132 10.53 -17.82 -8.46
CA THR A 132 9.38 -18.61 -8.93
C THR A 132 8.05 -18.16 -8.34
N ALA A 133 8.03 -17.74 -7.07
CA ALA A 133 6.83 -17.20 -6.43
C ALA A 133 6.39 -15.87 -7.06
N VAL A 134 7.36 -15.01 -7.40
CA VAL A 134 7.10 -13.73 -8.08
C VAL A 134 6.57 -13.97 -9.49
N CYS A 135 7.18 -14.89 -10.26
CA CYS A 135 6.69 -15.25 -11.59
C CYS A 135 5.27 -15.83 -11.56
N GLY A 136 4.98 -16.75 -10.64
CA GLY A 136 3.63 -17.31 -10.47
C GLY A 136 2.59 -16.25 -10.10
N HIS A 137 2.95 -15.27 -9.27
CA HIS A 137 2.08 -14.12 -8.98
C HIS A 137 1.82 -13.29 -10.24
N LEU A 138 2.86 -12.94 -11.00
CA LEU A 138 2.75 -12.18 -12.25
C LEU A 138 1.91 -12.90 -13.30
N GLU A 139 2.01 -14.23 -13.42
CA GLU A 139 1.15 -15.05 -14.29
C GLU A 139 -0.33 -14.91 -13.93
N LEU A 140 -0.67 -14.96 -12.64
CA LEU A 140 -2.05 -14.78 -12.19
C LEU A 140 -2.55 -13.35 -12.45
N LEU A 141 -1.71 -12.33 -12.25
CA LEU A 141 -2.05 -10.95 -12.61
C LEU A 141 -2.28 -10.81 -14.13
N GLN A 142 -1.45 -11.48 -14.95
CA GLN A 142 -1.58 -11.48 -16.41
C GLN A 142 -2.90 -12.11 -16.88
N GLN A 143 -3.27 -13.26 -16.31
CA GLN A 143 -4.54 -13.93 -16.61
C GLN A 143 -5.75 -13.05 -16.22
N THR A 144 -5.65 -12.39 -15.07
CA THR A 144 -6.68 -11.45 -14.61
C THR A 144 -6.79 -10.25 -15.55
N PHE A 145 -5.66 -9.63 -15.91
CA PHE A 145 -5.62 -8.51 -16.84
C PHE A 145 -6.23 -8.86 -18.19
N ALA A 146 -5.88 -10.03 -18.77
CA ALA A 146 -6.45 -10.51 -20.02
C ALA A 146 -7.98 -10.64 -19.95
N SER A 147 -8.52 -10.96 -18.78
CA SER A 147 -9.97 -11.10 -18.57
C SER A 147 -10.69 -9.76 -18.40
N VAL A 148 -10.01 -8.70 -17.94
CA VAL A 148 -10.65 -7.42 -17.58
C VAL A 148 -10.27 -6.23 -18.45
N ALA A 149 -9.17 -6.30 -19.20
CA ALA A 149 -8.62 -5.15 -19.92
C ALA A 149 -9.59 -4.58 -20.97
N ALA A 150 -10.34 -5.45 -21.65
CA ALA A 150 -11.32 -5.06 -22.67
C ALA A 150 -12.73 -4.78 -22.10
N LEU A 151 -12.96 -4.99 -20.80
CA LEU A 151 -14.27 -4.82 -20.20
C LEU A 151 -14.56 -3.34 -19.90
N THR A 152 -15.80 -2.92 -20.16
CA THR A 152 -16.32 -1.64 -19.67
C THR A 152 -16.33 -1.63 -18.14
N PRO A 153 -16.34 -0.46 -17.48
CA PRO A 153 -16.38 -0.39 -16.01
C PRO A 153 -17.51 -1.23 -15.39
N LEU A 154 -18.70 -1.20 -16.01
CA LEU A 154 -19.85 -1.96 -15.56
C LEU A 154 -19.70 -3.48 -15.78
N ALA A 155 -19.16 -3.90 -16.93
CA ALA A 155 -18.91 -5.32 -17.20
C ALA A 155 -17.79 -5.88 -16.30
N ARG A 156 -16.76 -5.08 -16.03
CA ARG A 156 -15.70 -5.39 -15.06
C ARG A 156 -16.26 -5.55 -13.66
N TYR A 157 -17.13 -4.64 -13.22
CA TYR A 157 -17.79 -4.74 -11.93
C TYR A 157 -18.60 -6.03 -11.79
N LYS A 158 -19.39 -6.39 -12.81
CA LYS A 158 -20.10 -7.68 -12.85
C LYS A 158 -19.14 -8.86 -12.74
N TYR A 159 -18.06 -8.84 -13.51
CA TYR A 159 -17.04 -9.89 -13.49
C TYR A 159 -16.45 -10.07 -12.08
N LEU A 160 -16.12 -8.98 -11.37
CA LEU A 160 -15.62 -9.05 -10.00
C LEU A 160 -16.67 -9.59 -9.01
N LEU A 161 -17.94 -9.21 -9.15
CA LEU A 161 -19.04 -9.78 -8.36
C LEU A 161 -19.17 -11.31 -8.58
N ASP A 162 -19.02 -11.77 -9.82
CA ASP A 162 -19.12 -13.19 -10.15
C ASP A 162 -17.91 -13.99 -9.64
N LEU A 163 -16.71 -13.41 -9.68
CA LEU A 163 -15.51 -13.98 -9.07
C LEU A 163 -15.66 -14.13 -7.56
N GLU A 164 -16.11 -13.07 -6.87
CA GLU A 164 -16.34 -13.12 -5.42
C GLU A 164 -17.41 -14.15 -5.06
N ALA A 165 -18.52 -14.20 -5.80
CA ALA A 165 -19.58 -15.16 -5.54
C ALA A 165 -19.13 -16.61 -5.72
N THR A 166 -18.36 -16.89 -6.77
CA THR A 166 -17.78 -18.22 -7.01
C THR A 166 -16.84 -18.60 -5.87
N TYR A 167 -15.97 -17.67 -5.48
CA TYR A 167 -15.03 -17.88 -4.40
C TYR A 167 -15.71 -18.07 -3.04
N ALA A 168 -16.76 -17.31 -2.72
CA ALA A 168 -17.54 -17.47 -1.48
C ALA A 168 -18.17 -18.87 -1.36
N LEU A 169 -18.69 -19.43 -2.46
CA LEU A 169 -19.27 -20.77 -2.49
C LEU A 169 -18.24 -21.89 -2.28
N GLU A 170 -16.99 -21.63 -2.70
CA GLU A 170 -15.90 -22.59 -2.70
C GLU A 170 -15.04 -22.54 -1.42
N TYR A 171 -14.87 -21.35 -0.83
CA TYR A 171 -13.90 -21.06 0.22
C TYR A 171 -13.95 -22.04 1.41
N ARG A 172 -15.15 -22.39 1.91
CA ARG A 172 -15.29 -23.34 3.02
C ARG A 172 -15.04 -24.80 2.66
N ARG A 173 -15.30 -25.18 1.41
CA ARG A 173 -15.12 -26.57 0.96
C ARG A 173 -13.65 -26.94 0.80
N LEU A 174 -12.77 -25.95 0.74
CA LEU A 174 -11.39 -26.11 0.29
C LEU A 174 -10.36 -25.90 1.40
N GLN A 175 -10.73 -26.18 2.66
CA GLN A 175 -9.86 -26.04 3.84
C GLN A 175 -8.47 -26.68 3.70
N SER A 176 -8.27 -27.61 2.76
CA SER A 176 -6.96 -28.24 2.47
C SER A 176 -6.19 -27.61 1.30
N SER A 177 -6.82 -26.94 0.33
CA SER A 177 -6.18 -26.30 -0.84
C SER A 177 -7.19 -25.44 -1.63
N PRO A 178 -7.39 -24.16 -1.29
CA PRO A 178 -8.25 -23.27 -2.07
C PRO A 178 -7.73 -23.15 -3.51
N PRO A 179 -8.63 -23.11 -4.51
CA PRO A 179 -8.25 -22.90 -5.89
C PRO A 179 -7.59 -21.53 -5.99
N ILE A 180 -6.48 -21.49 -6.72
CA ILE A 180 -5.76 -20.24 -6.99
C ILE A 180 -6.67 -19.40 -7.88
N SER A 181 -7.42 -18.49 -7.26
CA SER A 181 -8.27 -17.51 -7.93
C SER A 181 -7.79 -16.10 -7.61
N TYR A 182 -8.17 -15.13 -8.44
CA TYR A 182 -7.84 -13.72 -8.19
C TYR A 182 -8.46 -13.22 -6.86
N ALA A 183 -9.69 -13.65 -6.55
CA ALA A 183 -10.34 -13.33 -5.28
C ALA A 183 -9.55 -13.90 -4.07
N HIS A 184 -9.08 -15.15 -4.16
CA HIS A 184 -8.22 -15.74 -3.14
C HIS A 184 -6.92 -14.95 -2.96
N LEU A 185 -6.26 -14.61 -4.07
CA LEU A 185 -5.04 -13.83 -4.07
C LEU A 185 -5.22 -12.48 -3.36
N VAL A 186 -6.26 -11.72 -3.74
CA VAL A 186 -6.52 -10.40 -3.15
C VAL A 186 -6.85 -10.49 -1.66
N LEU A 187 -7.63 -11.50 -1.24
CA LEU A 187 -7.89 -11.74 0.18
C LEU A 187 -6.57 -11.98 0.94
N GLN A 188 -5.69 -12.85 0.42
CA GLN A 188 -4.40 -13.16 1.03
C GLN A 188 -3.46 -11.95 1.13
N MET A 189 -3.63 -10.94 0.27
CA MET A 189 -2.84 -9.72 0.36
C MET A 189 -3.20 -8.84 1.56
N ASP A 190 -4.25 -9.13 2.33
CA ASP A 190 -4.60 -8.45 3.59
C ASP A 190 -4.47 -9.41 4.79
N PRO A 191 -3.24 -9.60 5.33
CA PRO A 191 -3.01 -10.54 6.43
C PRO A 191 -3.89 -10.29 7.67
N PRO A 192 -4.11 -9.04 8.14
CA PRO A 192 -5.06 -8.79 9.23
C PRO A 192 -6.45 -9.37 8.96
N SER A 193 -6.99 -9.15 7.76
CA SER A 193 -8.33 -9.64 7.42
C SER A 193 -8.36 -11.16 7.24
N VAL A 194 -7.32 -11.76 6.67
CA VAL A 194 -7.18 -13.22 6.63
C VAL A 194 -7.13 -13.82 8.03
N ALA A 195 -6.42 -13.21 8.96
CA ALA A 195 -6.33 -13.67 10.34
C ALA A 195 -7.69 -13.68 11.07
N LEU A 196 -8.58 -12.75 10.74
CA LEU A 196 -9.96 -12.78 11.23
C LEU A 196 -10.79 -13.90 10.59
N GLY A 197 -10.52 -14.21 9.32
CA GLY A 197 -11.26 -15.18 8.51
C GLY A 197 -10.87 -16.65 8.72
N ILE A 198 -9.72 -16.96 9.33
CA ILE A 198 -9.27 -18.34 9.55
C ILE A 198 -9.77 -18.87 10.90
N THR A 199 -10.34 -20.08 10.89
CA THR A 199 -10.61 -20.85 12.11
C THR A 199 -9.28 -21.25 12.76
N VAL A 200 -9.04 -20.78 13.97
CA VAL A 200 -7.87 -21.18 14.74
C VAL A 200 -8.08 -22.61 15.23
N PRO A 201 -7.10 -23.53 15.07
CA PRO A 201 -7.24 -24.89 15.57
C PRO A 201 -7.43 -24.90 17.10
N PRO A 202 -8.03 -25.95 17.68
CA PRO A 202 -8.33 -26.03 19.12
C PRO A 202 -7.10 -25.84 20.02
N GLU A 203 -5.94 -26.31 19.57
CA GLU A 203 -4.65 -26.17 20.26
C GLU A 203 -3.66 -25.44 19.35
N PRO A 204 -3.75 -24.10 19.24
CA PRO A 204 -2.89 -23.38 18.33
C PRO A 204 -1.50 -23.19 18.94
N ASN A 205 -0.47 -23.29 18.09
CA ASN A 205 0.86 -22.83 18.47
C ASN A 205 0.84 -21.30 18.61
N ILE A 206 0.63 -20.78 19.82
CA ILE A 206 0.48 -19.35 20.14
C ILE A 206 1.63 -18.50 19.56
N ALA A 207 2.86 -19.03 19.53
CA ALA A 207 4.01 -18.33 18.97
C ALA A 207 3.89 -18.12 17.45
N ALA A 208 3.12 -18.98 16.77
CA ALA A 208 2.85 -18.92 15.33
C ALA A 208 1.51 -18.25 14.99
N VAL A 209 0.61 -18.06 15.98
CA VAL A 209 -0.68 -17.39 15.75
C VAL A 209 -0.46 -15.91 15.45
N TYR A 210 -1.08 -15.46 14.36
CA TYR A 210 -1.29 -14.05 14.09
C TYR A 210 -2.73 -13.71 14.42
N CYS A 211 -2.93 -13.04 15.55
CA CYS A 211 -4.25 -12.66 16.03
C CYS A 211 -4.37 -11.14 15.99
N VAL A 212 -5.51 -10.65 15.51
CA VAL A 212 -5.80 -9.22 15.40
C VAL A 212 -7.10 -8.89 16.13
N CYS A 213 -7.23 -7.64 16.54
CA CYS A 213 -8.46 -7.12 17.11
C CYS A 213 -9.60 -7.22 16.10
N ALA A 214 -10.73 -7.82 16.47
CA ALA A 214 -11.89 -7.94 15.58
C ALA A 214 -12.41 -6.57 15.13
N PHE A 215 -12.26 -5.55 15.98
CA PHE A 215 -12.76 -4.22 15.69
C PHE A 215 -11.77 -3.38 14.86
N CYS A 216 -10.57 -3.12 15.38
CA CYS A 216 -9.64 -2.20 14.72
C CYS A 216 -8.59 -2.90 13.85
N LYS A 217 -8.62 -4.24 13.74
CA LYS A 217 -7.69 -5.07 12.94
C LYS A 217 -6.22 -4.95 13.32
N THR A 218 -5.91 -4.30 14.46
CA THR A 218 -4.56 -4.18 14.99
C THR A 218 -4.10 -5.51 15.56
N GLU A 219 -2.85 -5.89 15.28
CA GLU A 219 -2.19 -7.05 15.88
C GLU A 219 -2.28 -7.01 17.42
N LEU A 220 -2.72 -8.12 18.02
CA LEU A 220 -2.74 -8.28 19.46
C LEU A 220 -1.36 -8.69 19.97
N THR A 221 -0.99 -8.19 21.15
CA THR A 221 0.28 -8.56 21.80
C THR A 221 0.29 -10.03 22.18
N SER A 222 1.48 -10.64 22.29
CA SER A 222 1.60 -12.06 22.69
C SER A 222 0.90 -12.35 24.02
N TYR A 223 0.89 -11.39 24.96
CA TYR A 223 0.14 -11.50 26.21
C TYR A 223 -1.37 -11.59 26.00
N ASN A 224 -1.92 -10.74 25.12
CA ASN A 224 -3.34 -10.79 24.78
C ASN A 224 -3.71 -12.08 24.04
N VAL A 225 -2.85 -12.57 23.15
CA VAL A 225 -3.05 -13.86 22.47
C VAL A 225 -3.06 -15.01 23.49
N HIS A 226 -2.13 -15.01 24.45
CA HIS A 226 -2.12 -15.99 25.53
C HIS A 226 -3.42 -15.96 26.35
N LYS A 227 -3.88 -14.76 26.75
CA LYS A 227 -5.15 -14.60 27.47
C LYS A 227 -6.36 -15.16 26.73
N LEU A 228 -6.41 -14.93 25.41
CA LEU A 228 -7.50 -15.42 24.57
C LEU A 228 -7.48 -16.94 24.48
N PHE A 229 -6.36 -17.54 24.04
CA PHE A 229 -6.35 -18.96 23.68
C PHE A 229 -6.04 -19.90 24.84
N TRP A 230 -5.20 -19.49 25.79
CA TRP A 230 -4.81 -20.35 26.92
C TRP A 230 -5.72 -20.17 28.12
N ASP A 231 -5.89 -18.91 28.55
CA ASP A 231 -6.71 -18.62 29.72
C ASP A 231 -8.21 -18.67 29.38
N GLN A 232 -8.57 -18.72 28.08
CA GLN A 232 -9.94 -18.63 27.57
C GLN A 232 -10.69 -17.41 28.12
N THR A 233 -9.96 -16.31 28.34
CA THR A 233 -10.48 -15.07 28.91
C THR A 233 -10.54 -13.94 27.88
N ARG A 234 -11.19 -12.83 28.23
CA ARG A 234 -11.23 -11.64 27.37
C ARG A 234 -9.88 -10.92 27.38
N ALA A 235 -9.44 -10.45 26.22
CA ALA A 235 -8.24 -9.64 26.08
C ALA A 235 -8.56 -8.23 25.58
N HIS A 236 -8.03 -7.23 26.25
CA HIS A 236 -8.29 -5.83 25.91
C HIS A 236 -7.32 -5.34 24.83
N CYS A 237 -7.84 -4.79 23.73
CA CYS A 237 -7.02 -4.23 22.68
C CYS A 237 -6.38 -2.91 23.14
N LEU A 238 -5.05 -2.81 23.10
CA LEU A 238 -4.32 -1.60 23.50
C LEU A 238 -4.49 -0.41 22.53
N HIS A 239 -5.14 -0.64 21.39
CA HIS A 239 -5.33 0.36 20.35
C HIS A 239 -6.72 1.00 20.38
N CYS A 240 -7.78 0.18 20.39
CA CYS A 240 -9.17 0.67 20.39
C CYS A 240 -9.88 0.49 21.74
N PHE A 241 -9.21 -0.10 22.74
CA PHE A 241 -9.75 -0.35 24.07
C PHE A 241 -10.96 -1.32 24.14
N GLU A 242 -11.22 -2.06 23.06
CA GLU A 242 -12.29 -3.05 23.03
C GLU A 242 -11.83 -4.42 23.55
N TYR A 243 -12.77 -5.15 24.15
CA TYR A 243 -12.55 -6.53 24.60
C TYR A 243 -12.70 -7.51 23.45
N ASN A 244 -11.64 -8.26 23.22
CA ASN A 244 -11.61 -9.41 22.32
C ASN A 244 -11.90 -10.69 23.11
N VAL A 245 -12.57 -11.63 22.48
CA VAL A 245 -12.74 -13.02 22.95
C VAL A 245 -12.40 -13.97 21.81
N VAL A 246 -12.11 -15.23 22.14
CA VAL A 246 -12.03 -16.28 21.14
C VAL A 246 -13.35 -16.31 20.36
N ASP A 247 -13.27 -16.41 19.04
CA ASP A 247 -14.43 -16.43 18.13
C ASP A 247 -15.31 -15.17 18.13
N LEU A 248 -14.77 -14.02 18.56
CA LEU A 248 -15.49 -12.75 18.51
C LEU A 248 -15.93 -12.38 17.09
N TYR A 249 -15.20 -12.82 16.07
CA TYR A 249 -15.57 -12.59 14.69
C TYR A 249 -16.74 -13.50 14.26
N TYR A 250 -17.94 -12.93 14.26
CA TYR A 250 -19.21 -13.66 14.16
C TYR A 250 -19.38 -14.47 12.87
N LYS A 251 -18.72 -14.11 11.75
CA LYS A 251 -18.85 -14.86 10.50
C LYS A 251 -18.26 -16.27 10.54
N ASN A 252 -17.37 -16.52 11.50
CA ASN A 252 -16.76 -17.83 11.76
C ASN A 252 -17.39 -18.56 12.96
N ARG A 253 -18.38 -17.94 13.61
CA ARG A 253 -19.00 -18.51 14.81
C ARG A 253 -19.90 -19.68 14.42
N PHE A 254 -19.71 -20.82 15.09
CA PHE A 254 -20.57 -22.01 15.06
C PHE A 254 -20.64 -22.82 13.75
N GLU A 255 -19.59 -22.84 12.93
CA GLU A 255 -19.58 -23.62 11.67
C GLU A 255 -20.74 -23.24 10.71
N THR A 256 -21.39 -22.08 10.90
CA THR A 256 -22.64 -21.74 10.16
C THR A 256 -22.33 -21.14 8.81
N THR A 257 -23.02 -21.55 7.75
CA THR A 257 -22.91 -20.94 6.42
C THR A 257 -23.80 -19.69 6.27
N ALA A 258 -24.43 -19.23 7.36
CA ALA A 258 -25.40 -18.14 7.34
C ALA A 258 -24.81 -16.82 6.84
N PHE A 259 -23.48 -16.68 6.92
CA PHE A 259 -22.75 -15.49 6.49
C PHE A 259 -22.02 -15.67 5.16
N ASP A 260 -22.06 -16.85 4.53
CA ASP A 260 -21.38 -17.13 3.25
C ASP A 260 -22.19 -16.60 2.05
N GLN A 261 -22.90 -15.49 2.23
CA GLN A 261 -23.70 -14.91 1.17
C GLN A 261 -22.78 -14.08 0.26
N PRO A 262 -22.77 -14.36 -1.06
CA PRO A 262 -22.10 -13.51 -2.03
C PRO A 262 -22.52 -12.07 -1.93
N LEU A 263 -21.59 -11.14 -2.10
CA LEU A 263 -21.86 -9.72 -1.97
C LEU A 263 -22.95 -9.27 -2.97
N ARG A 264 -22.95 -9.84 -4.19
CA ARG A 264 -23.95 -9.56 -5.23
C ARG A 264 -25.38 -9.87 -4.81
N ASP A 265 -25.58 -10.87 -3.94
CA ASP A 265 -26.91 -11.27 -3.47
C ASP A 265 -27.40 -10.35 -2.35
N ILE A 266 -26.47 -9.79 -1.58
CA ILE A 266 -26.78 -8.79 -0.54
C ILE A 266 -27.13 -7.46 -1.17
N ILE A 267 -26.23 -6.94 -2.02
CA ILE A 267 -26.38 -5.59 -2.60
C ILE A 267 -27.28 -5.58 -3.84
N GLY A 268 -27.77 -6.72 -4.31
CA GLY A 268 -28.67 -6.85 -5.45
C GLY A 268 -30.12 -6.47 -5.16
N GLN A 269 -30.47 -6.17 -3.91
CA GLN A 269 -31.81 -5.78 -3.50
C GLN A 269 -31.81 -4.67 -2.46
N CYS A 270 -32.92 -3.93 -2.37
CA CYS A 270 -33.07 -2.88 -1.38
C CYS A 270 -32.97 -3.44 0.06
N PRO A 271 -32.12 -2.87 0.94
CA PRO A 271 -31.94 -3.38 2.31
C PRO A 271 -33.11 -3.07 3.25
N HIS A 272 -34.07 -2.22 2.85
CA HIS A 272 -35.26 -1.96 3.65
C HIS A 272 -36.13 -3.22 3.71
N ARG A 273 -36.36 -3.74 4.93
CA ARG A 273 -36.99 -5.05 5.20
C ARG A 273 -38.29 -5.35 4.44
N ARG A 274 -39.12 -4.33 4.15
CA ARG A 274 -40.41 -4.49 3.46
C ARG A 274 -40.32 -4.26 1.95
N CYS A 275 -39.20 -3.74 1.46
CA CYS A 275 -38.97 -3.51 0.04
C CYS A 275 -38.43 -4.78 -0.61
N ARG A 276 -38.90 -5.09 -1.82
CA ARG A 276 -38.40 -6.20 -2.64
C ARG A 276 -37.80 -5.72 -3.96
N HIS A 277 -37.53 -4.42 -4.06
CA HIS A 277 -36.94 -3.84 -5.26
C HIS A 277 -35.54 -4.43 -5.48
N ARG A 278 -35.30 -4.89 -6.71
CA ARG A 278 -33.99 -5.36 -7.16
C ARG A 278 -33.30 -4.25 -7.92
N TRP A 279 -32.03 -4.06 -7.63
CA TRP A 279 -31.22 -3.06 -8.30
C TRP A 279 -30.77 -3.58 -9.67
N THR A 280 -30.69 -2.68 -10.63
CA THR A 280 -29.92 -2.90 -11.84
C THR A 280 -28.42 -2.98 -11.51
N LEU A 281 -27.63 -3.57 -12.40
CA LEU A 281 -26.19 -3.66 -12.23
C LEU A 281 -25.53 -2.26 -12.11
N GLU A 282 -26.07 -1.26 -12.80
CA GLU A 282 -25.61 0.14 -12.75
C GLU A 282 -25.89 0.76 -11.38
N GLU A 283 -27.10 0.59 -10.84
CA GLU A 283 -27.43 1.05 -9.49
C GLU A 283 -26.57 0.36 -8.43
N MET A 284 -26.32 -0.95 -8.58
CA MET A 284 -25.39 -1.68 -7.70
C MET A 284 -23.99 -1.08 -7.77
N HIS A 285 -23.47 -0.82 -8.97
CA HIS A 285 -22.15 -0.21 -9.19
C HIS A 285 -22.04 1.16 -8.52
N ASP A 286 -23.07 1.99 -8.71
CA ASP A 286 -23.13 3.35 -8.21
C ASP A 286 -23.18 3.39 -6.66
N ILE A 287 -24.00 2.53 -6.05
CA ILE A 287 -24.07 2.43 -4.58
C ILE A 287 -22.75 1.88 -4.02
N HIS A 288 -22.21 0.85 -4.66
CA HIS A 288 -21.12 0.05 -4.10
C HIS A 288 -19.73 0.61 -4.41
N LEU A 289 -19.37 0.83 -5.67
CA LEU A 289 -18.01 1.31 -6.00
C LEU A 289 -17.91 2.83 -5.99
N LEU A 290 -18.99 3.55 -6.35
CA LEU A 290 -18.98 5.02 -6.42
C LEU A 290 -19.53 5.70 -5.16
N GLY A 291 -20.04 4.94 -4.18
CA GLY A 291 -20.56 5.49 -2.92
C GLY A 291 -21.81 6.37 -3.07
N LYS A 292 -22.48 6.35 -4.22
CA LYS A 292 -23.64 7.21 -4.49
C LYS A 292 -24.84 6.81 -3.64
N SER A 293 -25.66 7.81 -3.33
CA SER A 293 -26.96 7.65 -2.70
C SER A 293 -28.02 7.54 -3.79
N ILE A 294 -28.79 6.45 -3.80
CA ILE A 294 -29.84 6.21 -4.81
C ILE A 294 -31.20 6.08 -4.13
N GLU A 295 -32.22 6.74 -4.68
CA GLU A 295 -33.60 6.59 -4.23
C GLU A 295 -34.20 5.28 -4.77
N CYS A 296 -34.70 4.44 -3.85
CA CYS A 296 -35.28 3.16 -4.20
C CYS A 296 -36.68 3.33 -4.83
N ARG A 297 -36.83 2.96 -6.10
CA ARG A 297 -38.11 3.04 -6.82
C ARG A 297 -39.25 2.22 -6.20
N GLY A 298 -38.92 1.23 -5.37
CA GLY A 298 -39.92 0.39 -4.69
C GLY A 298 -40.48 0.98 -3.39
N CYS A 299 -39.69 1.75 -2.64
CA CYS A 299 -40.10 2.25 -1.31
C CYS A 299 -39.89 3.75 -1.09
N GLY A 300 -39.28 4.47 -2.04
CA GLY A 300 -38.97 5.91 -1.93
C GLY A 300 -37.84 6.26 -0.95
N ASN A 301 -37.24 5.29 -0.27
CA ASN A 301 -36.13 5.54 0.65
C ASN A 301 -34.79 5.60 -0.09
N TRP A 302 -33.88 6.41 0.41
CA TRP A 302 -32.51 6.52 -0.06
C TRP A 302 -31.65 5.38 0.45
N VAL A 303 -30.83 4.82 -0.44
CA VAL A 303 -29.95 3.70 -0.16
C VAL A 303 -28.51 4.07 -0.53
N LYS A 304 -27.62 3.82 0.41
CA LYS A 304 -26.16 3.93 0.31
C LYS A 304 -25.54 2.59 0.67
N TYR A 305 -24.23 2.46 0.43
CA TYR A 305 -23.49 1.28 0.88
C TYR A 305 -23.62 1.07 2.40
N GLU A 306 -23.54 2.15 3.19
CA GLU A 306 -23.72 2.08 4.65
C GLU A 306 -25.11 1.59 5.09
N THR A 307 -26.14 1.75 4.26
CA THR A 307 -27.51 1.30 4.55
C THR A 307 -27.57 -0.22 4.71
N TYR A 308 -26.74 -0.97 3.98
CA TYR A 308 -26.60 -2.43 4.14
C TYR A 308 -25.97 -2.80 5.48
N LEU A 309 -25.02 -2.00 5.99
CA LEU A 309 -24.44 -2.21 7.31
C LEU A 309 -25.46 -1.95 8.43
N ILE A 310 -26.34 -0.97 8.27
CA ILE A 310 -27.46 -0.75 9.20
C ILE A 310 -28.40 -1.96 9.20
N ALA A 311 -28.73 -2.50 8.03
CA ALA A 311 -29.57 -3.70 7.92
C ALA A 311 -28.95 -4.90 8.64
N ILE A 312 -27.64 -5.13 8.45
CA ILE A 312 -26.88 -6.16 9.18
C ILE A 312 -26.92 -5.90 10.68
N PHE A 313 -26.70 -4.67 11.13
CA PHE A 313 -26.77 -4.34 12.55
C PHE A 313 -28.13 -4.69 13.16
N ILE A 314 -29.23 -4.32 12.50
CA ILE A 314 -30.59 -4.62 12.95
C ILE A 314 -30.83 -6.13 13.03
N GLN A 315 -30.34 -6.88 12.04
CA GLN A 315 -30.48 -8.33 11.97
C GLN A 315 -29.70 -9.03 13.09
N GLU A 316 -28.43 -8.65 13.29
CA GLU A 316 -27.53 -9.31 14.24
C GLU A 316 -27.73 -8.83 15.68
N ASN A 317 -28.25 -7.61 15.87
CA ASN A 317 -28.48 -7.01 17.20
C ASN A 317 -29.94 -6.57 17.38
N PRO A 318 -30.94 -7.47 17.26
CA PRO A 318 -32.35 -7.11 17.50
C PRO A 318 -32.59 -6.73 18.97
N PHE A 319 -31.76 -7.27 19.87
CA PHE A 319 -31.68 -6.91 21.27
C PHE A 319 -30.21 -6.79 21.69
N ILE A 320 -29.88 -5.71 22.40
CA ILE A 320 -28.54 -5.47 22.94
C ILE A 320 -28.59 -5.79 24.43
N ALA A 321 -27.87 -6.83 24.83
CA ALA A 321 -27.76 -7.25 26.22
C ALA A 321 -26.78 -6.33 26.98
N PHE A 322 -27.14 -5.95 28.21
CA PHE A 322 -26.30 -5.16 29.11
C PHE A 322 -26.38 -5.68 30.54
N ASP A 323 -25.36 -5.36 31.34
CA ASP A 323 -25.22 -5.87 32.70
C ASP A 323 -26.15 -5.08 33.64
N THR A 324 -26.95 -5.79 34.45
CA THR A 324 -27.85 -5.21 35.46
C THR A 324 -27.44 -5.61 36.88
N VAL A 325 -28.16 -5.13 37.91
CA VAL A 325 -27.78 -5.30 39.32
C VAL A 325 -27.46 -6.76 39.66
N GLN A 326 -26.26 -7.00 40.17
CA GLN A 326 -25.90 -8.25 40.84
C GLN A 326 -26.60 -8.28 42.19
N THR A 327 -27.59 -9.16 42.30
CA THR A 327 -28.27 -9.44 43.56
C THR A 327 -27.62 -10.64 44.24
N VAL A 328 -27.91 -10.87 45.52
CA VAL A 328 -27.51 -12.08 46.26
C VAL A 328 -28.00 -13.36 45.57
N THR A 329 -29.05 -13.26 44.75
CA THR A 329 -29.65 -14.36 43.97
C THR A 329 -29.06 -14.54 42.56
N GLY A 330 -28.12 -13.68 42.14
CA GLY A 330 -27.46 -13.78 40.82
C GLY A 330 -27.38 -12.45 40.06
N SER A 331 -26.65 -12.48 38.94
CA SER A 331 -26.57 -11.40 37.97
C SER A 331 -27.76 -11.48 37.00
N TYR A 332 -28.50 -10.39 36.85
CA TYR A 332 -29.50 -10.28 35.79
C TYR A 332 -28.85 -9.70 34.52
N THR A 333 -29.51 -9.91 33.38
CA THR A 333 -29.12 -9.29 32.09
C THR A 333 -30.29 -8.46 31.59
N GLY A 334 -30.05 -7.18 31.38
CA GLY A 334 -30.99 -6.26 30.76
C GLY A 334 -30.91 -6.32 29.25
N TYR A 335 -32.00 -5.96 28.57
CA TYR A 335 -32.04 -5.90 27.11
C TYR A 335 -32.58 -4.54 26.65
N LEU A 336 -31.88 -3.92 25.70
CA LEU A 336 -32.39 -2.82 24.89
C LEU A 336 -32.87 -3.40 23.57
N ARG A 337 -34.11 -3.11 23.19
CA ARG A 337 -34.60 -3.45 21.84
C ARG A 337 -34.11 -2.39 20.85
N SER A 338 -33.32 -2.80 19.86
CA SER A 338 -32.82 -1.89 18.84
C SER A 338 -33.94 -1.38 17.93
N PRO A 339 -33.86 -0.15 17.40
CA PRO A 339 -34.76 0.32 16.35
C PRO A 339 -34.77 -0.65 15.18
N ARG A 340 -35.97 -1.07 14.76
CA ARG A 340 -36.15 -2.12 13.73
C ARG A 340 -36.21 -1.60 12.30
N GLU A 341 -36.41 -0.29 12.14
CA GLU A 341 -36.57 0.34 10.82
C GLU A 341 -35.27 1.07 10.46
N ILE A 342 -34.91 0.99 9.18
CA ILE A 342 -33.81 1.75 8.60
C ILE A 342 -34.33 3.17 8.29
N PRO A 343 -33.60 4.24 8.64
CA PRO A 343 -33.98 5.62 8.31
C PRO A 343 -34.21 5.80 6.82
N SER A 344 -35.14 6.68 6.44
CA SER A 344 -35.47 6.93 5.02
C SER A 344 -34.32 7.55 4.22
N ASP A 345 -33.35 8.19 4.88
CA ASP A 345 -32.14 8.73 4.26
C ASP A 345 -31.00 7.71 4.14
N GLY A 346 -31.17 6.51 4.72
CA GLY A 346 -30.22 5.41 4.69
C GLY A 346 -28.91 5.65 5.45
N ARG A 347 -28.80 6.68 6.30
CA ARG A 347 -27.55 7.10 6.93
C ARG A 347 -27.34 6.53 8.33
N TRP A 348 -26.09 6.24 8.67
CA TRP A 348 -25.70 5.85 10.01
C TRP A 348 -25.98 6.92 11.07
N SER A 349 -25.78 8.20 10.74
CA SER A 349 -26.04 9.32 11.65
C SER A 349 -27.49 9.33 12.14
N SER A 350 -28.42 9.09 11.21
CA SER A 350 -29.86 9.08 11.49
C SER A 350 -30.26 7.85 12.29
N TYR A 351 -29.69 6.68 11.98
CA TYR A 351 -29.94 5.46 12.76
C TYR A 351 -29.36 5.55 14.18
N VAL A 352 -28.15 6.11 14.34
CA VAL A 352 -27.55 6.33 15.66
C VAL A 352 -28.40 7.28 16.49
N ALA A 353 -28.92 8.37 15.90
CA ALA A 353 -29.84 9.26 16.62
C ALA A 353 -31.11 8.52 17.11
N MET A 354 -31.67 7.61 16.31
CA MET A 354 -32.80 6.76 16.73
C MET A 354 -32.41 5.81 17.87
N LEU A 355 -31.22 5.22 17.81
CA LEU A 355 -30.70 4.32 18.84
C LEU A 355 -30.39 5.07 20.14
N ASP A 356 -29.78 6.25 20.05
CA ASP A 356 -29.51 7.13 21.18
C ASP A 356 -30.81 7.59 21.85
N ALA A 357 -31.86 7.88 21.08
CA ALA A 357 -33.18 8.16 21.63
C ALA A 357 -33.76 6.95 22.40
N ALA A 358 -33.59 5.72 21.87
CA ALA A 358 -34.01 4.51 22.57
C ALA A 358 -33.21 4.27 23.87
N VAL A 359 -31.89 4.51 23.85
CA VAL A 359 -31.03 4.50 25.04
C VAL A 359 -31.49 5.56 26.04
N ALA A 360 -31.83 6.77 25.57
CA ALA A 360 -32.24 7.90 26.39
C ALA A 360 -33.57 7.67 27.11
N VAL A 361 -34.50 6.94 26.49
CA VAL A 361 -35.73 6.47 27.16
C VAL A 361 -35.39 5.39 28.17
N ARG A 362 -34.57 4.40 27.79
CA ARG A 362 -34.26 3.25 28.65
C ARG A 362 -33.50 3.66 29.91
N GLN A 363 -32.55 4.57 29.80
CA GLN A 363 -31.71 5.02 30.92
C GLN A 363 -32.51 5.65 32.08
N GLN A 364 -33.73 6.17 31.83
CA GLN A 364 -34.59 6.73 32.88
C GLN A 364 -35.00 5.68 33.93
N THR A 365 -34.95 4.40 33.56
CA THR A 365 -35.33 3.26 34.42
C THR A 365 -34.15 2.50 35.00
N LEU A 366 -32.92 2.96 34.72
CA LEU A 366 -31.69 2.23 35.01
C LEU A 366 -30.83 2.97 36.04
N GLN A 367 -30.06 2.21 36.82
CA GLN A 367 -29.03 2.76 37.68
C GLN A 367 -27.80 3.22 36.88
N LYS A 368 -26.96 4.09 37.46
CA LYS A 368 -25.81 4.69 36.77
C LYS A 368 -24.88 3.67 36.11
N PHE A 369 -24.55 2.57 36.79
CA PHE A 369 -23.66 1.55 36.22
C PHE A 369 -24.33 0.77 35.07
N GLU A 370 -25.64 0.52 35.15
CA GLU A 370 -26.42 -0.13 34.08
C GLU A 370 -26.49 0.74 32.84
N VAL A 371 -26.63 2.06 33.03
CA VAL A 371 -26.55 3.05 31.93
C VAL A 371 -25.16 3.01 31.28
N SER A 372 -24.10 2.94 32.08
CA SER A 372 -22.73 2.82 31.56
C SER A 372 -22.54 1.53 30.77
N SER A 373 -22.97 0.38 31.30
CA SER A 373 -22.90 -0.91 30.60
C SER A 373 -23.73 -0.87 29.31
N LEU A 374 -24.95 -0.32 29.33
CA LEU A 374 -25.79 -0.19 28.14
C LEU A 374 -25.09 0.63 27.04
N LYS A 375 -24.55 1.80 27.38
CA LYS A 375 -23.86 2.66 26.41
C LYS A 375 -22.62 1.97 25.82
N ASP A 376 -21.85 1.30 26.66
CA ASP A 376 -20.68 0.52 26.24
C ASP A 376 -21.08 -0.58 25.25
N ARG A 377 -22.08 -1.40 25.60
CA ARG A 377 -22.58 -2.50 24.75
C ARG A 377 -23.14 -2.01 23.42
N VAL A 378 -23.84 -0.88 23.41
CA VAL A 378 -24.33 -0.22 22.19
C VAL A 378 -23.17 0.23 21.31
N SER A 379 -22.17 0.89 21.91
CA SER A 379 -20.99 1.38 21.18
C SER A 379 -20.18 0.22 20.58
N THR A 380 -19.90 -0.81 21.37
CA THR A 380 -19.21 -2.04 20.93
C THR A 380 -19.96 -2.72 19.78
N ALA A 381 -21.28 -2.87 19.88
CA ALA A 381 -22.07 -3.49 18.80
C ALA A 381 -22.02 -2.67 17.50
N LEU A 382 -22.14 -1.34 17.59
CA LEU A 382 -22.03 -0.45 16.44
C LEU A 382 -20.64 -0.54 15.81
N PHE A 383 -19.59 -0.48 16.63
CA PHE A 383 -18.21 -0.50 16.16
C PHE A 383 -17.85 -1.82 15.49
N MET A 384 -18.33 -2.95 16.01
CA MET A 384 -18.16 -4.26 15.39
C MET A 384 -18.71 -4.28 13.96
N VAL A 385 -20.00 -3.93 13.78
CA VAL A 385 -20.63 -4.01 12.45
C VAL A 385 -19.98 -3.03 11.47
N ARG A 386 -19.64 -1.81 11.91
CA ARG A 386 -19.01 -0.79 11.05
C ARG A 386 -17.59 -1.14 10.60
N SER A 387 -16.90 -1.97 11.35
CA SER A 387 -15.51 -2.34 11.07
C SER A 387 -15.38 -3.47 10.03
N HIS A 388 -16.50 -4.03 9.58
CA HIS A 388 -16.57 -5.15 8.66
C HIS A 388 -17.39 -4.82 7.41
N ALA A 389 -17.08 -5.51 6.32
CA ALA A 389 -17.86 -5.41 5.10
C ALA A 389 -19.10 -6.33 5.15
N PRO A 390 -20.16 -6.01 4.39
CA PRO A 390 -21.20 -6.98 4.04
C PRO A 390 -20.61 -8.19 3.30
N GLY A 391 -21.32 -9.32 3.28
CA GLY A 391 -20.93 -10.51 2.51
C GLY A 391 -20.17 -11.56 3.31
N ALA A 392 -19.53 -12.49 2.60
CA ALA A 392 -18.83 -13.63 3.19
C ALA A 392 -17.54 -13.27 3.93
N PHE A 393 -16.87 -12.18 3.55
CA PHE A 393 -15.49 -11.91 3.97
C PHE A 393 -15.38 -10.75 5.00
N PRO A 394 -14.29 -10.66 5.78
CA PRO A 394 -14.02 -9.53 6.69
C PRO A 394 -13.76 -8.19 5.99
N ILE A 395 -13.47 -8.25 4.69
CA ILE A 395 -13.28 -7.11 3.80
C ILE A 395 -14.26 -7.17 2.65
N ASP A 396 -14.47 -6.01 2.04
CA ASP A 396 -15.17 -5.93 0.77
C ASP A 396 -14.22 -6.41 -0.31
N LEU A 397 -14.32 -7.70 -0.64
CA LEU A 397 -13.39 -8.34 -1.56
C LEU A 397 -13.53 -7.81 -2.98
N VAL A 398 -14.72 -7.34 -3.38
CA VAL A 398 -14.96 -6.75 -4.70
C VAL A 398 -14.31 -5.38 -4.81
N ARG A 399 -14.47 -4.50 -3.81
CA ARG A 399 -13.74 -3.24 -3.75
C ARG A 399 -12.23 -3.47 -3.71
N ALA A 400 -11.77 -4.42 -2.89
CA ALA A 400 -10.35 -4.76 -2.82
C ALA A 400 -9.81 -5.23 -4.18
N MET A 401 -10.50 -6.13 -4.88
CA MET A 401 -10.12 -6.57 -6.22
C MET A 401 -10.15 -5.43 -7.24
N ASN A 402 -11.13 -4.53 -7.18
CA ASN A 402 -11.24 -3.39 -8.07
C ASN A 402 -10.08 -2.39 -7.85
N THR A 403 -9.75 -2.08 -6.59
CA THR A 403 -8.58 -1.26 -6.25
C THR A 403 -7.29 -1.93 -6.72
N ASP A 404 -7.21 -3.25 -6.59
CA ASP A 404 -6.04 -4.02 -6.98
C ASP A 404 -5.75 -3.97 -8.49
N LEU A 405 -6.79 -3.87 -9.33
CA LEU A 405 -6.64 -3.72 -10.77
C LEU A 405 -5.80 -2.49 -11.16
N ALA A 406 -5.80 -1.42 -10.35
CA ALA A 406 -4.93 -0.28 -10.59
C ALA A 406 -3.43 -0.62 -10.50
N PHE A 407 -3.06 -1.61 -9.69
CA PHE A 407 -1.70 -2.15 -9.65
C PHE A 407 -1.43 -3.08 -10.84
N VAL A 408 -2.41 -3.93 -11.19
CA VAL A 408 -2.34 -4.83 -12.35
C VAL A 408 -2.08 -4.03 -13.64
N ASP A 409 -2.80 -2.91 -13.83
CA ASP A 409 -2.66 -2.00 -14.96
C ASP A 409 -1.29 -1.29 -15.05
N LYS A 410 -0.52 -1.27 -13.95
CA LYS A 410 0.86 -0.71 -13.94
C LYS A 410 1.90 -1.76 -14.29
N VAL A 411 1.68 -3.01 -13.89
CA VAL A 411 2.68 -4.09 -13.96
C VAL A 411 2.53 -4.91 -15.23
N VAL A 412 1.32 -5.35 -15.56
CA VAL A 412 1.09 -6.32 -16.66
C VAL A 412 1.45 -5.79 -18.06
N PRO A 413 1.21 -4.51 -18.42
CA PRO A 413 1.59 -4.00 -19.75
C PRO A 413 3.09 -4.08 -20.05
N PHE A 414 3.92 -4.21 -19.02
CA PHE A 414 5.37 -4.34 -19.11
C PHE A 414 5.88 -5.57 -18.34
N ILE A 415 5.11 -6.66 -18.40
CA ILE A 415 5.36 -7.86 -17.58
C ILE A 415 6.71 -8.53 -17.81
N GLU A 416 7.26 -8.49 -19.03
CA GLU A 416 8.56 -9.09 -19.34
C GLU A 416 9.71 -8.42 -18.57
N TYR A 417 9.59 -7.11 -18.30
CA TYR A 417 10.52 -6.42 -17.41
C TYR A 417 10.41 -6.94 -15.98
N TRP A 418 9.20 -7.08 -15.47
CA TRP A 418 8.93 -7.56 -14.12
C TRP A 418 9.25 -9.05 -13.90
N ARG A 419 9.26 -9.85 -14.97
CA ARG A 419 9.71 -11.26 -14.96
C ARG A 419 11.22 -11.41 -15.10
N HIS A 420 11.96 -10.35 -15.45
CA HIS A 420 13.39 -10.45 -15.66
C HIS A 420 14.11 -10.78 -14.34
N PRO A 421 14.96 -11.84 -14.26
CA PRO A 421 15.58 -12.28 -13.01
C PRO A 421 16.38 -11.18 -12.28
N THR A 422 17.08 -10.33 -13.02
CA THR A 422 17.82 -9.19 -12.46
C THR A 422 16.89 -8.15 -11.83
N VAL A 423 15.71 -7.91 -12.42
CA VAL A 423 14.73 -6.93 -11.93
C VAL A 423 14.09 -7.46 -10.64
N VAL A 424 13.65 -8.72 -10.63
CA VAL A 424 13.08 -9.36 -9.43
C VAL A 424 14.09 -9.38 -8.27
N ALA A 425 15.34 -9.72 -8.55
CA ALA A 425 16.39 -9.71 -7.53
C ALA A 425 16.65 -8.29 -6.98
N ALA A 426 16.65 -7.27 -7.84
CA ALA A 426 16.81 -5.88 -7.42
C ALA A 426 15.62 -5.39 -6.59
N ALA A 427 14.39 -5.68 -7.03
CA ALA A 427 13.15 -5.37 -6.32
C ALA A 427 13.11 -6.03 -4.94
N THR A 428 13.56 -7.29 -4.84
CA THR A 428 13.60 -8.04 -3.58
C THR A 428 14.53 -7.37 -2.57
N LEU A 429 15.73 -6.97 -3.00
CA LEU A 429 16.69 -6.26 -2.14
C LEU A 429 16.13 -4.90 -1.68
N ARG A 430 15.48 -4.16 -2.58
CA ARG A 430 14.83 -2.89 -2.23
C ARG A 430 13.67 -3.08 -1.26
N TYR A 431 12.88 -4.15 -1.40
CA TYR A 431 11.84 -4.51 -0.44
C TYR A 431 12.43 -4.82 0.94
N GLU A 432 13.51 -5.59 1.00
CA GLU A 432 14.21 -5.87 2.27
C GLU A 432 14.67 -4.56 2.95
N GLN A 433 15.32 -3.67 2.19
CA GLN A 433 15.72 -2.34 2.65
C GLN A 433 14.52 -1.48 3.10
N PHE A 434 13.41 -1.54 2.36
CA PHE A 434 12.17 -0.84 2.70
C PHE A 434 11.61 -1.27 4.05
N MET A 435 11.65 -2.56 4.37
CA MET A 435 11.20 -3.06 5.66
C MET A 435 12.06 -2.51 6.81
N ALA A 436 13.36 -2.34 6.60
CA ALA A 436 14.22 -1.65 7.56
C ALA A 436 13.84 -0.16 7.73
N VAL A 437 13.39 0.52 6.67
CA VAL A 437 12.85 1.90 6.77
C VAL A 437 11.52 1.92 7.52
N ALA A 438 10.60 1.00 7.22
CA ALA A 438 9.29 0.88 7.86
C ALA A 438 9.35 0.51 9.36
N SER A 439 10.49 -0.01 9.83
CA SER A 439 10.76 -0.16 11.26
C SER A 439 10.88 1.19 12.00
N LYS A 440 11.22 2.27 11.29
CA LYS A 440 11.49 3.61 11.86
C LYS A 440 10.38 4.61 11.61
N VAL A 441 9.56 4.40 10.59
CA VAL A 441 8.46 5.29 10.20
C VAL A 441 7.19 4.46 10.02
N ARG A 442 6.05 4.98 10.50
CA ARG A 442 4.76 4.28 10.37
C ARG A 442 4.21 4.34 8.94
N ASP A 443 4.18 5.54 8.37
CA ASP A 443 3.60 5.81 7.06
C ASP A 443 4.70 5.82 5.99
N CYS A 444 5.10 4.62 5.54
CA CYS A 444 6.04 4.46 4.45
C CYS A 444 5.32 4.20 3.13
N VAL A 445 5.81 4.81 2.05
CA VAL A 445 5.20 4.69 0.72
C VAL A 445 6.09 3.83 -0.18
N PRO A 446 5.64 2.64 -0.62
CA PRO A 446 6.42 1.77 -1.48
C PRO A 446 6.51 2.31 -2.92
N THR A 447 7.57 1.93 -3.64
CA THR A 447 7.60 1.99 -5.11
C THR A 447 6.98 0.72 -5.69
N VAL A 448 6.62 0.71 -6.98
CA VAL A 448 5.94 -0.42 -7.64
C VAL A 448 6.73 -1.72 -7.50
N ASP A 449 8.06 -1.67 -7.61
CA ASP A 449 8.95 -2.82 -7.42
C ASP A 449 8.91 -3.38 -5.98
N ILE A 450 8.88 -2.49 -4.98
CA ILE A 450 8.77 -2.86 -3.57
C ILE A 450 7.39 -3.47 -3.29
N GLU A 451 6.34 -2.83 -3.79
CA GLU A 451 4.96 -3.27 -3.62
C GLU A 451 4.72 -4.64 -4.27
N LEU A 452 5.31 -4.90 -5.45
CA LEU A 452 5.24 -6.21 -6.11
C LEU A 452 5.77 -7.33 -5.20
N ILE A 453 6.99 -7.18 -4.68
CA ILE A 453 7.57 -8.20 -3.79
C ILE A 453 6.81 -8.29 -2.48
N TRP A 454 6.36 -7.16 -1.93
CA TRP A 454 5.60 -7.13 -0.70
C TRP A 454 4.25 -7.84 -0.83
N ARG A 455 3.56 -7.71 -1.97
CA ARG A 455 2.33 -8.43 -2.30
C ARG A 455 2.57 -9.93 -2.37
N VAL A 456 3.61 -10.38 -3.09
CA VAL A 456 4.00 -11.78 -3.15
C VAL A 456 4.32 -12.33 -1.76
N HIS A 457 5.05 -11.57 -0.94
CA HIS A 457 5.36 -12.04 0.40
C HIS A 457 4.10 -12.18 1.26
N ARG A 458 3.16 -11.23 1.19
CA ARG A 458 1.92 -11.27 1.99
C ARG A 458 1.05 -12.51 1.73
N THR A 459 1.09 -13.08 0.52
CA THR A 459 0.40 -14.35 0.24
C THR A 459 1.07 -15.56 0.90
N MET A 460 2.33 -15.43 1.31
CA MET A 460 3.09 -16.42 2.07
C MET A 460 2.94 -16.16 3.58
N HIS A 461 1.71 -16.10 4.09
CA HIS A 461 1.34 -15.57 5.41
C HIS A 461 2.30 -15.92 6.56
N VAL A 462 2.60 -17.21 6.76
CA VAL A 462 3.49 -17.67 7.85
C VAL A 462 4.89 -17.06 7.74
N GLN A 463 5.44 -17.03 6.53
CA GLN A 463 6.77 -16.48 6.25
C GLN A 463 6.76 -14.96 6.40
N TYR A 464 5.72 -14.30 5.88
CA TYR A 464 5.55 -12.87 5.98
C TYR A 464 5.43 -12.39 7.43
N ILE A 465 4.58 -13.02 8.24
CA ILE A 465 4.41 -12.68 9.65
C ILE A 465 5.75 -12.79 10.39
N LYS A 466 6.45 -13.91 10.21
CA LYS A 466 7.77 -14.15 10.82
C LYS A 466 8.78 -13.08 10.43
N TYR A 467 8.89 -12.81 9.13
CA TYR A 467 9.84 -11.83 8.60
C TYR A 467 9.49 -10.39 9.00
N SER A 468 8.22 -10.00 8.90
CA SER A 468 7.73 -8.66 9.22
C SER A 468 7.97 -8.33 10.70
N ARG A 469 7.70 -9.27 11.61
CA ARG A 469 8.04 -9.13 13.04
C ARG A 469 9.54 -9.04 13.29
N ALA A 470 10.35 -9.83 12.58
CA ALA A 470 11.80 -9.77 12.71
C ALA A 470 12.35 -8.40 12.26
N ALA A 471 11.90 -7.91 11.11
CA ALA A 471 12.37 -6.68 10.48
C ALA A 471 11.80 -5.40 11.11
N THR A 472 10.53 -5.41 11.55
CA THR A 472 9.80 -4.19 11.93
C THR A 472 9.18 -4.21 13.32
N LYS A 473 9.30 -5.33 14.05
CA LYS A 473 8.69 -5.58 15.37
C LYS A 473 7.16 -5.64 15.38
N ARG A 474 6.52 -5.60 14.22
CA ARG A 474 5.08 -5.78 14.02
C ARG A 474 4.81 -6.43 12.67
N VAL A 475 3.59 -6.87 12.42
CA VAL A 475 3.16 -7.19 11.06
C VAL A 475 2.68 -5.91 10.38
N LEU A 476 3.33 -5.51 9.28
CA LEU A 476 2.87 -4.36 8.51
C LEU A 476 1.56 -4.68 7.76
N PRO A 477 0.54 -3.82 7.83
CA PRO A 477 -0.66 -3.96 7.00
C PRO A 477 -0.36 -3.59 5.55
N PRO A 478 -1.28 -3.88 4.61
CA PRO A 478 -1.24 -3.34 3.24
C PRO A 478 -1.02 -1.82 3.22
N PHE A 479 -0.35 -1.31 2.18
CA PHE A 479 -0.26 0.12 1.94
C PHE A 479 -1.66 0.73 1.73
N ASP A 480 -1.94 1.82 2.45
CA ASP A 480 -3.20 2.58 2.36
C ASP A 480 -2.95 3.98 1.76
N PRO A 481 -3.41 4.24 0.53
CA PRO A 481 -3.20 5.52 -0.14
C PRO A 481 -4.03 6.68 0.42
N ARG A 482 -4.90 6.45 1.43
CA ARG A 482 -5.75 7.50 2.03
C ARG A 482 -5.02 8.45 2.98
N THR A 483 -3.75 8.21 3.25
CA THR A 483 -2.91 9.12 4.05
C THR A 483 -2.40 10.28 3.19
N ASP A 484 -1.78 11.30 3.78
CA ASP A 484 -1.03 12.32 3.01
C ASP A 484 0.19 11.64 2.35
N VAL A 485 -0.05 11.02 1.19
CA VAL A 485 0.91 10.19 0.46
C VAL A 485 2.14 11.00 0.09
N ALA A 486 1.98 12.29 -0.23
CA ALA A 486 3.08 13.17 -0.60
C ALA A 486 4.06 13.35 0.57
N THR A 487 3.54 13.68 1.76
CA THR A 487 4.34 13.83 2.98
C THR A 487 4.97 12.49 3.41
N ALA A 488 4.20 11.41 3.38
CA ALA A 488 4.67 10.07 3.72
C ALA A 488 5.79 9.58 2.77
N TYR A 489 5.65 9.84 1.46
CA TYR A 489 6.65 9.51 0.46
C TYR A 489 7.93 10.30 0.67
N ALA A 490 7.85 11.61 0.89
CA ALA A 490 9.01 12.45 1.18
C ALA A 490 9.79 11.97 2.40
N LYS A 491 9.07 11.61 3.47
CA LYS A 491 9.66 11.04 4.68
C LYS A 491 10.33 9.70 4.42
N THR A 492 9.72 8.85 3.58
CA THR A 492 10.31 7.58 3.13
C THR A 492 11.64 7.84 2.41
N CYS A 493 11.67 8.76 1.45
CA CYS A 493 12.89 9.15 0.73
C CYS A 493 13.97 9.68 1.66
N GLU A 494 13.62 10.53 2.63
CA GLU A 494 14.57 11.10 3.58
C GLU A 494 15.22 10.03 4.46
N VAL A 495 14.42 9.14 5.05
CA VAL A 495 14.92 8.06 5.90
C VAL A 495 15.73 7.05 5.10
N TRP A 496 15.28 6.70 3.89
CA TRP A 496 16.02 5.83 2.98
C TRP A 496 17.40 6.41 2.67
N ARG A 497 17.47 7.68 2.23
CA ARG A 497 18.74 8.35 1.91
C ARG A 497 19.66 8.45 3.12
N LYS A 498 19.11 8.76 4.30
CA LYS A 498 19.90 8.83 5.54
C LYS A 498 20.54 7.48 5.88
N GLN A 499 19.79 6.39 5.68
CA GLN A 499 20.16 5.04 6.06
C GLN A 499 21.10 4.37 5.05
N PHE A 500 20.79 4.43 3.76
CA PHE A 500 21.50 3.70 2.72
C PHE A 500 22.44 4.56 1.87
N LYS A 501 22.44 5.89 2.08
CA LYS A 501 23.24 6.85 1.29
C LYS A 501 22.95 6.81 -0.22
N GLU A 502 21.75 6.35 -0.57
CA GLU A 502 21.26 6.23 -1.94
C GLU A 502 19.93 6.97 -2.07
N PRO A 503 19.59 7.48 -3.27
CA PRO A 503 18.26 7.99 -3.50
C PRO A 503 17.23 6.86 -3.59
N TYR A 504 16.00 7.13 -3.15
CA TYR A 504 14.92 6.15 -3.15
C TYR A 504 14.33 5.93 -4.56
N SER A 505 14.25 7.01 -5.35
CA SER A 505 13.59 7.09 -6.65
C SER A 505 14.03 8.36 -7.39
N SER A 506 13.86 8.42 -8.71
CA SER A 506 14.00 9.63 -9.54
C SER A 506 12.74 10.51 -9.62
N TYR A 507 11.64 10.12 -9.00
CA TYR A 507 10.37 10.85 -9.12
C TYR A 507 10.41 12.24 -8.47
N GLU A 508 10.12 13.29 -9.25
CA GLU A 508 10.12 14.69 -8.80
C GLU A 508 8.71 15.30 -8.59
N ALA A 509 7.65 14.60 -9.02
CA ALA A 509 6.31 15.15 -9.12
C ALA A 509 5.56 15.26 -7.77
N LEU A 510 5.96 16.20 -6.91
CA LEU A 510 5.17 16.67 -5.76
C LEU A 510 5.25 18.20 -5.56
N GLY A 511 5.68 18.97 -6.57
CA GLY A 511 5.62 20.45 -6.61
C GLY A 511 6.47 21.20 -5.57
N SER A 512 7.06 20.54 -4.58
CA SER A 512 7.87 21.19 -3.54
C SER A 512 9.37 21.15 -3.88
N LYS A 513 10.04 22.31 -3.77
CA LYS A 513 11.50 22.45 -3.93
C LYS A 513 12.31 21.59 -2.95
N LYS A 514 11.67 21.11 -1.86
CA LYS A 514 12.31 20.22 -0.88
C LYS A 514 12.36 18.78 -1.40
N HIS A 515 11.36 18.33 -2.17
CA HIS A 515 11.29 16.97 -2.71
C HIS A 515 12.22 16.75 -3.91
N SER A 516 12.43 17.77 -4.75
CA SER A 516 13.37 17.67 -5.89
C SER A 516 14.82 17.43 -5.44
N ARG A 517 15.19 17.78 -4.21
CA ARG A 517 16.50 17.48 -3.60
C ARG A 517 16.64 16.06 -3.06
N LEU A 518 15.53 15.30 -2.99
CA LEU A 518 15.51 13.91 -2.54
C LEU A 518 15.48 12.93 -3.72
N ALA A 519 15.08 13.40 -4.89
CA ALA A 519 15.06 12.63 -6.13
C ALA A 519 16.49 12.30 -6.59
N ALA A 520 16.64 11.14 -7.19
CA ALA A 520 17.91 10.73 -7.76
C ALA A 520 18.29 11.60 -8.96
N ARG A 521 19.55 12.06 -8.99
CA ARG A 521 20.12 12.89 -10.05
C ARG A 521 21.38 12.26 -10.58
N GLY A 522 21.64 12.47 -11.87
CA GLY A 522 22.87 12.00 -12.48
C GLY A 522 23.03 10.49 -12.57
N ALA A 523 24.20 9.98 -12.22
CA ALA A 523 24.55 8.57 -12.22
C ALA A 523 23.59 7.70 -11.37
N ALA A 524 22.90 8.33 -10.40
CA ALA A 524 21.96 7.65 -9.54
C ALA A 524 20.52 7.64 -10.10
N ILE A 525 20.26 8.25 -11.26
CA ILE A 525 18.93 8.28 -11.88
C ILE A 525 18.40 6.86 -12.11
N PHE A 526 17.09 6.72 -11.99
CA PHE A 526 16.32 5.54 -12.35
C PHE A 526 15.65 5.83 -13.72
N PRO A 527 16.32 5.52 -14.85
CA PRO A 527 15.72 5.62 -16.19
C PRO A 527 14.29 5.09 -16.23
N GLY A 528 13.40 5.74 -16.97
CA GLY A 528 11.97 5.40 -17.05
C GLY A 528 11.10 5.90 -15.89
N VAL A 529 11.68 6.34 -14.77
CA VAL A 529 10.91 7.00 -13.70
C VAL A 529 10.74 8.48 -14.04
N ASP A 530 9.49 8.92 -14.16
CA ASP A 530 9.13 10.30 -14.57
C ASP A 530 9.62 10.66 -15.99
N GLU A 531 9.95 9.66 -16.81
CA GLU A 531 10.45 9.77 -18.18
C GLU A 531 9.44 9.16 -19.16
N GLU A 532 9.26 9.80 -20.32
CA GLU A 532 8.54 9.22 -21.45
C GLU A 532 9.52 8.47 -22.36
N LEU A 533 9.25 7.19 -22.58
CA LEU A 533 10.07 6.32 -23.41
C LEU A 533 9.42 6.16 -24.78
N HIS A 534 10.22 6.09 -25.83
CA HIS A 534 9.70 5.75 -27.16
C HIS A 534 9.26 4.29 -27.17
N ALA A 535 8.07 4.02 -27.71
CA ALA A 535 7.53 2.66 -27.77
C ALA A 535 8.45 1.70 -28.56
N ASP A 536 9.10 2.20 -29.62
CA ASP A 536 10.05 1.44 -30.44
C ASP A 536 11.31 1.02 -29.66
N GLU A 537 11.63 1.68 -28.53
CA GLU A 537 12.75 1.30 -27.65
C GLU A 537 12.37 0.23 -26.62
N LEU A 538 11.09 -0.18 -26.58
CA LEU A 538 10.52 -1.12 -25.62
C LEU A 538 9.92 -2.33 -26.35
N PRO A 539 10.75 -3.29 -26.81
CA PRO A 539 10.31 -4.41 -27.66
C PRO A 539 9.26 -5.33 -27.01
N TYR A 540 9.07 -5.24 -25.70
CA TYR A 540 8.16 -6.08 -24.92
C TYR A 540 7.07 -5.29 -24.18
N ALA A 541 6.98 -3.97 -24.38
CA ALA A 541 5.78 -3.26 -23.96
C ALA A 541 4.62 -3.74 -24.84
N ALA A 542 3.46 -4.03 -24.24
CA ALA A 542 2.27 -4.36 -25.02
C ALA A 542 2.06 -3.31 -26.12
N PRO A 543 1.50 -3.66 -27.30
CA PRO A 543 1.31 -2.72 -28.41
C PRO A 543 0.29 -1.66 -28.04
N ILE A 544 0.75 -0.67 -27.28
CA ILE A 544 0.05 0.57 -27.02
C ILE A 544 0.34 1.40 -28.27
N GLY A 545 -0.67 1.72 -29.07
CA GLY A 545 -0.54 2.47 -30.33
C GLY A 545 -0.06 3.92 -30.17
N LEU A 546 0.76 4.20 -29.17
CA LEU A 546 1.33 5.49 -28.81
C LEU A 546 2.80 5.57 -29.24
N LYS A 547 3.24 6.76 -29.63
CA LYS A 547 4.65 7.03 -30.00
C LYS A 547 5.58 7.06 -28.78
N THR A 548 5.06 7.52 -27.65
CA THR A 548 5.74 7.53 -26.35
C THR A 548 4.84 6.92 -25.30
N VAL A 549 5.46 6.27 -24.32
CA VAL A 549 4.77 5.59 -23.21
C VAL A 549 5.50 5.86 -21.91
N ARG A 550 4.74 5.88 -20.82
CA ARG A 550 5.29 5.84 -19.45
C ARG A 550 5.02 4.47 -18.90
N VAL A 551 6.06 3.81 -18.40
CA VAL A 551 5.97 2.46 -17.85
C VAL A 551 6.36 2.47 -16.38
N ALA A 552 5.73 1.59 -15.59
CA ALA A 552 6.20 1.37 -14.23
C ALA A 552 7.49 0.56 -14.27
N VAL A 553 8.52 1.05 -13.58
CA VAL A 553 9.85 0.43 -13.47
C VAL A 553 10.35 0.52 -12.03
N ILE A 554 11.55 -0.02 -11.74
CA ILE A 554 12.15 0.12 -10.41
C ILE A 554 12.20 1.60 -10.01
N GLY A 555 11.68 1.92 -8.84
CA GLY A 555 11.67 3.28 -8.31
C GLY A 555 10.43 4.10 -8.69
N THR A 556 9.53 3.63 -9.57
CA THR A 556 8.25 4.31 -9.83
C THR A 556 7.40 4.30 -8.56
N PRO A 557 6.93 5.43 -8.01
CA PRO A 557 6.08 5.43 -6.83
C PRO A 557 4.74 4.73 -7.08
N ILE A 558 4.23 4.01 -6.07
CA ILE A 558 2.98 3.25 -6.22
C ILE A 558 1.77 4.13 -6.58
N PHE A 559 1.79 5.41 -6.19
CA PHE A 559 0.72 6.38 -6.44
C PHE A 559 0.90 7.14 -7.77
N ASP A 560 1.97 6.92 -8.54
CA ASP A 560 2.10 7.54 -9.86
C ASP A 560 1.11 6.89 -10.82
N ASP A 561 0.05 7.62 -11.17
CA ASP A 561 -1.02 7.13 -12.03
C ASP A 561 -0.80 7.43 -13.52
N ARG A 562 0.27 8.17 -13.85
CA ARG A 562 0.64 8.50 -15.23
C ARG A 562 1.21 7.31 -16.00
N VAL A 563 1.59 6.23 -15.30
CA VAL A 563 2.10 4.98 -15.89
C VAL A 563 1.00 3.94 -16.15
N ARG A 564 -0.28 4.29 -15.94
CA ARG A 564 -1.41 3.40 -16.23
C ARG A 564 -1.75 3.43 -17.73
N SER A 565 -2.11 2.28 -18.31
CA SER A 565 -2.45 2.17 -19.74
C SER A 565 -3.76 2.85 -20.14
N ALA A 566 -4.66 3.07 -19.19
CA ALA A 566 -5.92 3.76 -19.40
C ALA A 566 -6.11 4.86 -18.33
N PRO A 567 -6.62 6.05 -18.69
CA PRO A 567 -7.06 7.01 -17.70
C PRO A 567 -8.16 6.37 -16.87
N SER A 568 -7.89 6.21 -15.58
CA SER A 568 -8.86 5.77 -14.59
C SER A 568 -10.05 6.73 -14.62
N THR A 569 -11.23 6.27 -15.07
CA THR A 569 -12.49 6.98 -14.79
C THR A 569 -12.87 6.91 -13.30
N LEU A 570 -12.11 6.17 -12.50
CA LEU A 570 -12.13 6.24 -11.04
C LEU A 570 -11.16 7.34 -10.60
N ALA A 571 -11.50 8.60 -10.90
CA ALA A 571 -11.10 9.68 -10.02
C ALA A 571 -12.01 9.55 -8.80
N ASP A 572 -11.42 9.40 -7.62
CA ASP A 572 -12.12 9.31 -6.35
C ASP A 572 -12.93 10.61 -6.14
N PRO A 573 -14.27 10.60 -6.30
CA PRO A 573 -15.06 11.81 -6.17
C PRO A 573 -15.24 12.23 -4.70
N ASP A 574 -14.71 11.45 -3.73
CA ASP A 574 -14.98 11.60 -2.30
C ASP A 574 -13.74 11.78 -1.41
N SER A 575 -12.63 12.30 -1.96
CA SER A 575 -11.52 12.80 -1.12
C SER A 575 -11.91 13.97 -0.19
N GLU A 576 -13.15 14.49 -0.30
CA GLU A 576 -13.73 15.47 0.63
C GLU A 576 -14.80 14.93 1.59
N ASN A 577 -15.20 13.65 1.57
CA ASN A 577 -16.26 13.21 2.50
C ASN A 577 -16.26 11.76 2.99
N THR A 578 -15.22 10.96 2.71
CA THR A 578 -14.87 9.87 3.63
C THR A 578 -13.82 10.39 4.61
N GLN A 579 -14.29 11.03 5.67
CA GLN A 579 -13.48 11.12 6.88
C GLN A 579 -12.90 9.72 7.15
N PRO A 580 -11.58 9.54 7.31
CA PRO A 580 -11.15 8.45 8.17
C PRO A 580 -11.92 8.67 9.46
N SER A 581 -12.55 7.63 10.02
CA SER A 581 -13.03 7.71 11.39
C SER A 581 -11.79 8.00 12.24
N SER A 582 -11.50 9.28 12.41
CA SER A 582 -10.46 9.85 13.23
C SER A 582 -10.95 9.78 14.67
N PHE A 583 -11.40 8.59 15.09
CA PHE A 583 -11.79 8.30 16.46
C PHE A 583 -10.58 7.92 17.34
N HIS A 584 -9.36 8.14 16.84
CA HIS A 584 -8.14 7.97 17.62
C HIS A 584 -7.79 9.16 18.54
N LYS A 585 -8.63 10.20 18.65
CA LYS A 585 -8.33 11.34 19.52
C LYS A 585 -9.40 11.78 20.53
N ASP A 586 -10.64 11.29 20.47
CA ASP A 586 -11.69 11.75 21.42
C ASP A 586 -12.06 10.68 22.46
N ARG A 587 -11.04 10.05 23.07
CA ARG A 587 -11.19 9.36 24.35
C ARG A 587 -10.01 9.77 25.23
N MET A 588 -10.32 10.29 26.42
CA MET A 588 -9.48 11.05 27.39
C MET A 588 -9.52 12.57 27.08
N ILE A 589 -10.30 13.41 27.78
CA ILE A 589 -10.42 13.59 29.23
C ILE A 589 -11.86 14.03 29.57
N GLU A 590 -12.58 13.25 30.38
CA GLU A 590 -13.41 13.70 31.52
C GLU A 590 -13.77 12.49 32.39
#